data_AF-A0A7C4YJD8-F1
#
_entry.id   AF-A0A7C4YJD8-F1
#
_cell.length_a   1.000
_cell.length_b   1.000
_cell.length_c   1.000
_cell.angle_alpha   90.00
_cell.angle_beta   90.00
_cell.angle_gamma   90.00
#
_symmetry.space_group_name_H-M   'P 1'
#
loop_
_entity.id
_entity.type
_entity.pdbx_description
1 polymer ?
#
loop_
_entity_poly.entity_id
_entity_poly.type
_entity_poly.pdbx_seq_one_letter_code
_entity_poly.pdbx_strand_id
1 'polypeptide(L)'
;MMAGTGNIMVNNPGEAQMTTQVEATFTNGVLKPDTPLPLADQSRVRLTIEPIEEWSREKAMAAWEAIQKRLKERPIHGGGVRYTRDQLHERR
;
A
#
# COMPACT_ATOMS: atom_id res chain seq x y z
N MET A 1 -12.24 58.38 -13.22
CA MET A 1 -11.44 57.15 -13.41
C MET A 1 -10.51 57.03 -12.20
N MET A 2 -10.76 56.11 -11.29
CA MET A 2 -9.84 55.72 -10.23
C MET A 2 -9.99 54.20 -10.09
N ALA A 3 -9.01 53.47 -10.61
CA ALA A 3 -8.97 52.01 -10.55
C ALA A 3 -8.55 51.58 -9.13
N GLY A 4 -9.38 50.77 -8.49
CA GLY A 4 -9.12 50.18 -7.19
C GLY A 4 -7.93 49.22 -7.25
N THR A 5 -6.93 49.53 -6.45
CA THR A 5 -5.70 48.78 -6.21
C THR A 5 -5.99 47.35 -5.73
N GLY A 6 -5.16 46.42 -6.19
CA GLY A 6 -5.43 44.99 -6.22
C GLY A 6 -5.75 44.31 -4.90
N ASN A 7 -6.71 43.37 -4.96
CA ASN A 7 -6.94 42.40 -3.92
C ASN A 7 -5.74 41.44 -3.84
N ILE A 8 -5.18 41.38 -2.65
CA ILE A 8 -4.06 40.55 -2.23
C ILE A 8 -4.44 39.07 -2.40
N MET A 9 -3.69 38.37 -3.24
CA MET A 9 -3.64 36.91 -3.23
C MET A 9 -2.95 36.45 -1.94
N VAL A 10 -3.72 36.09 -0.92
CA VAL A 10 -3.21 35.27 0.17
C VAL A 10 -3.31 33.81 -0.27
N ASN A 11 -2.39 33.39 -1.12
CA ASN A 11 -2.12 31.97 -1.31
C ASN A 11 -1.29 31.54 -0.11
N ASN A 12 -1.95 31.01 0.92
CA ASN A 12 -1.27 30.47 2.08
C ASN A 12 -0.54 29.17 1.67
N PRO A 13 0.81 29.14 1.62
CA PRO A 13 1.55 27.94 1.23
C PRO A 13 1.92 27.19 2.51
N GLY A 14 1.04 26.30 2.99
CA GLY A 14 1.29 25.67 4.29
C GLY A 14 0.40 24.50 4.71
N GLU A 15 -0.60 24.09 3.93
CA GLU A 15 -1.30 22.84 4.21
C GLU A 15 -0.64 21.74 3.40
N ALA A 16 0.30 21.03 4.04
CA ALA A 16 0.73 19.73 3.57
C ALA A 16 -0.53 18.93 3.22
N GLN A 17 -0.72 18.65 1.93
CA GLN A 17 -1.77 17.75 1.47
C GLN A 17 -1.44 16.36 2.01
N MET A 18 -1.83 16.10 3.25
CA MET A 18 -1.79 14.79 3.89
C MET A 18 -2.79 13.93 3.13
N THR A 19 -2.35 13.34 2.02
CA THR A 19 -3.12 12.35 1.30
C THR A 19 -3.06 11.10 2.17
N THR A 20 -4.04 10.98 3.06
CA THR A 20 -4.14 9.82 3.94
C THR A 20 -4.89 8.75 3.16
N GLN A 21 -4.19 7.69 2.76
CA GLN A 21 -4.83 6.51 2.21
C GLN A 21 -5.43 5.72 3.38
N VAL A 22 -6.74 5.50 3.32
CA VAL A 22 -7.49 4.75 4.34
C VAL A 22 -8.24 3.64 3.62
N GLU A 23 -8.06 2.41 4.11
CA GLU A 23 -8.81 1.26 3.64
C GLU A 23 -10.25 1.34 4.16
N ALA A 24 -11.19 1.01 3.29
CA ALA A 24 -12.60 1.07 3.60
C ALA A 24 -13.32 -0.09 2.91
N THR A 25 -14.19 -0.74 3.67
CA THR A 25 -15.07 -1.78 3.15
C THR A 25 -16.34 -1.14 2.58
N PHE A 26 -16.64 -1.41 1.31
CA PHE A 26 -17.91 -1.00 0.71
C PHE A 26 -19.03 -1.97 1.09
N THR A 27 -20.00 -1.52 1.90
CA THR A 27 -21.14 -2.35 2.33
C THR A 27 -22.45 -1.58 2.20
N ASN A 28 -23.46 -2.21 1.60
CA ASN A 28 -24.80 -1.65 1.44
C ASN A 28 -24.84 -0.23 0.83
N GLY A 29 -23.96 0.06 -0.14
CA GLY A 29 -23.91 1.37 -0.79
C GLY A 29 -23.11 2.44 -0.03
N VAL A 30 -22.49 2.10 1.10
CA VAL A 30 -21.72 3.03 1.94
C VAL A 30 -20.27 2.54 2.08
N LEU A 31 -19.31 3.44 1.88
CA LEU A 31 -17.89 3.21 2.20
C LEU A 31 -17.71 3.36 3.72
N LYS A 32 -17.32 2.26 4.38
CA LYS A 32 -17.02 2.24 5.80
C LYS A 32 -15.51 2.15 5.98
N PRO A 33 -14.84 3.21 6.46
CA PRO A 33 -13.43 3.14 6.81
C PRO A 33 -13.20 2.04 7.85
N ASP A 34 -12.16 1.25 7.66
CA ASP A 34 -11.83 0.17 8.62
C ASP A 34 -11.21 0.76 9.91
N THR A 35 -10.69 2.00 9.83
CA THR A 35 -10.18 2.80 10.94
C THR A 35 -10.87 4.17 10.99
N PRO A 36 -11.14 4.75 12.18
CA PRO A 36 -11.69 6.10 12.28
C PRO A 36 -10.85 7.13 11.50
N LEU A 37 -11.51 7.91 10.65
CA LEU A 37 -10.88 9.01 9.93
C LEU A 37 -10.63 10.18 10.91
N PRO A 38 -9.39 10.69 11.02
CA PRO A 38 -9.08 11.85 11.84
C PRO A 38 -9.51 13.16 11.14
N LEU A 39 -10.78 13.25 10.76
CA LEU A 39 -11.38 14.39 10.08
C LEU A 39 -12.47 15.00 10.97
N ALA A 40 -12.59 16.32 10.93
CA ALA A 40 -13.67 17.00 11.62
C ALA A 40 -15.03 16.67 10.96
N ASP A 41 -16.11 16.75 11.73
CA ASP A 41 -17.46 16.61 11.18
C ASP A 41 -17.69 17.61 10.03
N GLN A 42 -18.43 17.17 9.01
CA GLN A 42 -18.73 17.96 7.80
C GLN A 42 -17.50 18.35 6.93
N SER A 43 -16.37 17.66 7.09
CA SER A 43 -15.21 17.85 6.22
C SER A 43 -15.49 17.37 4.79
N ARG A 44 -15.21 18.22 3.80
CA ARG A 44 -15.31 17.86 2.38
C ARG A 44 -14.04 17.12 1.95
N VAL A 45 -14.19 15.88 1.48
CA VAL A 45 -13.08 15.03 1.05
C VAL A 45 -13.13 14.74 -0.45
N ARG A 46 -11.97 14.42 -1.04
CA ARG A 46 -11.86 13.83 -2.38
C ARG A 46 -11.56 12.34 -2.21
N LEU A 47 -12.38 11.49 -2.83
CA LEU A 47 -12.24 10.04 -2.75
C LEU A 47 -11.65 9.50 -4.06
N THR A 48 -10.67 8.60 -3.92
CA THR A 48 -10.18 7.73 -4.99
C THR A 48 -10.49 6.30 -4.56
N ILE A 49 -11.17 5.53 -5.41
CA ILE A 49 -11.55 4.15 -5.12
C ILE A 49 -10.66 3.24 -5.95
N GLU A 50 -9.87 2.42 -5.26
CA GLU A 50 -9.09 1.35 -5.86
C GLU A 50 -9.63 0.02 -5.31
N PRO A 51 -10.18 -0.87 -6.15
CA PRO A 51 -10.62 -2.16 -5.69
C PRO A 51 -9.39 -2.97 -5.23
N ILE A 52 -9.34 -3.27 -3.94
CA ILE A 52 -8.32 -4.16 -3.37
C ILE A 52 -8.71 -5.57 -3.79
N GLU A 53 -7.81 -6.28 -4.48
CA GLU A 53 -8.06 -7.68 -4.82
C GLU A 53 -8.24 -8.48 -3.54
N GLU A 54 -9.42 -9.04 -3.37
CA GLU A 54 -9.72 -9.91 -2.25
C GLU A 54 -8.80 -11.12 -2.29
N TRP A 55 -8.23 -11.46 -1.13
CA TRP A 55 -7.50 -12.70 -0.98
C TRP A 55 -8.47 -13.85 -1.29
N SER A 56 -8.17 -14.62 -2.33
CA SER A 56 -8.91 -15.84 -2.64
C SER A 56 -7.99 -17.05 -2.48
N ARG A 57 -8.51 -18.09 -1.83
CA ARG A 57 -7.79 -19.35 -1.66
C ARG A 57 -7.34 -19.94 -3.01
N GLU A 58 -8.17 -19.77 -4.03
CA GLU A 58 -7.88 -20.21 -5.39
C GLU A 58 -6.70 -19.45 -6.00
N LYS A 59 -6.67 -18.11 -5.90
CA LYS A 59 -5.53 -17.29 -6.36
C LYS A 59 -4.25 -17.64 -5.60
N ALA A 60 -4.35 -17.85 -4.29
CA ALA A 60 -3.21 -18.24 -3.46
C ALA A 60 -2.65 -19.63 -3.85
N MET A 61 -3.53 -20.60 -4.11
CA MET A 61 -3.14 -21.93 -4.59
C MET A 61 -2.51 -21.87 -5.98
N ALA A 62 -3.11 -21.12 -6.91
CA ALA A 62 -2.57 -20.94 -8.26
C ALA A 62 -1.18 -20.27 -8.23
N ALA A 63 -0.99 -19.25 -7.38
CA ALA A 63 0.31 -18.61 -7.18
C ALA A 63 1.35 -19.59 -6.61
N TRP A 64 0.95 -20.43 -5.65
CA TRP A 64 1.82 -21.46 -5.07
C TRP A 64 2.22 -22.53 -6.10
N GLU A 65 1.29 -23.04 -6.89
CA GLU A 65 1.57 -23.99 -7.97
C GLU A 65 2.51 -23.38 -9.02
N ALA A 66 2.34 -22.11 -9.36
CA ALA A 66 3.24 -21.40 -10.27
C ALA A 66 4.67 -21.32 -9.71
N ILE A 67 4.84 -21.06 -8.41
CA ILE A 67 6.15 -21.08 -7.74
C ILE A 67 6.75 -22.49 -7.80
N GLN A 68 5.98 -23.53 -7.48
CA GLN A 68 6.46 -24.91 -7.54
C GLN A 68 6.89 -25.33 -8.94
N LYS A 69 6.12 -24.95 -9.97
CA LYS A 69 6.47 -25.20 -11.37
C LYS A 69 7.79 -24.52 -11.73
N ARG A 70 7.98 -23.26 -11.36
CA ARG A 70 9.23 -22.53 -11.59
C ARG A 70 10.43 -23.17 -10.88
N LEU A 71 10.25 -23.65 -9.65
CA LEU A 71 11.31 -24.38 -8.93
C LEU A 71 11.69 -25.70 -9.60
N LYS A 72 10.73 -26.40 -10.22
CA LYS A 72 11.01 -27.61 -11.02
C LYS A 72 11.74 -27.29 -12.32
N GLU A 73 11.33 -26.23 -13.02
CA GLU A 73 11.93 -25.80 -14.30
C GLU A 73 13.32 -25.20 -14.12
N ARG A 74 13.53 -24.46 -13.02
CA ARG A 74 14.79 -23.82 -12.67
C ARG A 74 15.10 -24.10 -11.22
N PRO A 75 15.71 -25.26 -10.91
CA PRO A 75 16.09 -25.57 -9.55
C PRO A 75 17.08 -24.52 -9.07
N ILE A 76 16.77 -23.90 -7.94
CA ILE A 76 17.69 -22.99 -7.27
C ILE A 76 18.78 -23.87 -6.67
N HIS A 77 19.89 -23.97 -7.38
CA HIS A 77 21.10 -24.56 -6.85
C HIS A 77 21.71 -23.51 -5.93
N GLY A 78 21.48 -23.64 -4.63
CA GLY A 78 22.26 -22.93 -3.62
C GLY A 78 23.70 -23.40 -3.71
N GLY A 79 24.46 -22.89 -4.69
CA GLY A 79 25.83 -23.26 -5.02
C GLY A 79 26.86 -22.84 -3.96
N GLY A 80 26.42 -22.59 -2.73
CA GLY A 80 27.29 -22.35 -1.60
C GLY A 80 27.73 -23.66 -0.97
N VAL A 81 28.94 -23.67 -0.42
CA VAL A 81 29.41 -24.74 0.45
C VAL A 81 28.39 -24.92 1.57
N ARG A 82 27.79 -26.11 1.65
CA ARG A 82 26.96 -26.49 2.81
C ARG A 82 27.90 -26.74 3.97
N TYR A 83 28.14 -25.69 4.76
CA TYR A 83 28.88 -25.84 6.00
C TYR A 83 28.15 -26.81 6.91
N THR A 84 28.86 -27.83 7.39
CA THR A 84 28.41 -28.64 8.51
C THR A 84 28.26 -27.75 9.75
N ARG A 85 27.48 -28.22 10.73
CA ARG A 85 27.27 -27.50 12.00
C ARG A 85 28.60 -27.02 12.59
N ASP A 86 29.60 -27.89 12.58
CA ASP A 86 30.91 -27.59 13.19
C ASP A 86 31.70 -26.56 12.36
N GLN A 87 31.61 -26.59 11.03
CA GLN A 87 32.20 -25.57 10.15
C GLN A 87 31.53 -24.19 10.26
N LEU A 88 30.29 -24.11 10.73
CA LEU A 88 29.61 -22.83 10.99
C LEU A 88 30.18 -22.13 12.24
N HIS A 89 30.65 -22.90 13.23
CA HIS A 89 31.15 -22.38 14.51
C HIS A 89 32.61 -21.88 14.47
N GLU A 90 33.35 -22.17 13.39
CA GLU A 90 34.77 -21.81 13.25
C GLU A 90 35.02 -20.51 12.48
N ARG A 91 33.98 -19.87 11.92
CA ARG A 91 34.09 -18.53 11.32
C ARG A 91 34.03 -17.46 12.42
N ARG A 92 35.18 -17.18 13.03
CA ARG A 92 35.40 -16.02 13.92
C ARG A 92 36.30 -14.99 13.26
#